data_AF-A0AAV9BEW4-F1
#
_entry.id   AF-A0AAV9BEW4-F1
#
_cell.length_a   1.000
_cell.length_b   1.000
_cell.length_c   1.000
_cell.angle_alpha   90.00
_cell.angle_beta   90.00
_cell.angle_gamma   90.00
#
_symmetry.space_group_name_H-M   'P 1'
#
loop_
_entity.id
_entity.type
_entity.pdbx_description
1 polymer ?
#
loop_
_entity_poly.entity_id
_entity_poly.type
_entity_poly.pdbx_seq_one_letter_code
_entity_poly.pdbx_strand_id
1 'polypeptide(L)'
;MTWTNNKSMILSVNFSDRSMVRSILLRGGYGPRFACGFYCNGGGCDTYLFAIFIVQANGGSGITLKELPQVVWSANRNHPIKENATLELTRDGDLVLKDVDNTVVWSSNTSRKSVVGLNLT
;
A
#
# COMPACT_ATOMS: atom_id res chain seq x y z
N MET A 1 12.56 0.32 -8.87
CA MET A 1 11.84 1.44 -8.23
C MET A 1 11.52 1.02 -6.81
N THR A 2 11.64 1.91 -5.82
CA THR A 2 11.49 1.54 -4.41
C THR A 2 10.60 2.54 -3.70
N TRP A 3 9.69 2.04 -2.86
CA TRP A 3 8.84 2.83 -1.99
C TRP A 3 9.12 2.44 -0.53
N THR A 4 9.40 3.43 0.31
CA THR A 4 9.65 3.21 1.74
C THR A 4 8.42 3.63 2.54
N ASN A 5 7.93 2.72 3.38
CA ASN A 5 6.82 2.96 4.29
C ASN A 5 7.25 3.88 5.43
N ASN A 6 7.21 5.19 5.22
CA ASN A 6 7.57 6.15 6.26
C ASN A 6 6.73 7.44 6.16
N LYS A 7 6.94 8.35 7.12
CA LYS A 7 6.23 9.63 7.20
C LYS A 7 6.46 10.58 6.02
N SER A 8 7.44 10.33 5.16
CA SER A 8 7.69 11.17 3.97
C SER A 8 6.81 10.80 2.77
N MET A 9 6.02 9.72 2.86
CA MET A 9 5.06 9.36 1.81
C MET A 9 3.98 10.43 1.65
N ILE A 10 3.84 10.94 0.42
CA ILE A 10 2.97 12.07 0.09
C ILE A 10 1.50 11.77 0.40
N LEU A 11 1.00 10.58 0.02
CA LEU A 11 -0.39 10.20 0.23
C LEU A 11 -0.56 9.42 1.54
N SER A 12 -0.26 10.07 2.67
CA SER A 12 -0.44 9.53 4.02
C SER A 12 -1.67 10.13 4.69
N VAL A 13 -2.68 9.31 4.98
CA VAL A 13 -3.95 9.76 5.56
C VAL A 13 -4.32 8.95 6.80
N ASN A 14 -4.69 9.66 7.86
CA ASN A 14 -5.19 9.09 9.12
C ASN A 14 -6.70 9.19 9.16
N PHE A 15 -7.37 8.12 9.59
CA PHE A 15 -8.83 8.06 9.71
C PHE A 15 -9.29 8.10 11.16
N SER A 16 -10.59 8.32 11.36
CA SER A 16 -11.20 8.49 12.68
C SER A 16 -11.17 7.23 13.55
N ASP A 17 -11.11 6.04 12.94
CA ASP A 17 -10.90 4.75 13.62
C ASP A 17 -9.44 4.50 14.01
N ARG A 18 -8.57 5.50 13.84
CA ARG A 18 -7.12 5.47 14.04
C ARG A 18 -6.36 4.64 13.02
N SER A 19 -7.02 4.08 12.01
CA SER A 19 -6.34 3.46 10.88
C SER A 19 -5.61 4.50 10.04
N MET A 20 -4.59 4.06 9.32
CA MET A 20 -3.81 4.92 8.43
C MET A 20 -3.57 4.19 7.12
N VAL A 21 -3.65 4.93 6.01
CA VAL A 21 -3.16 4.47 4.71
C VAL A 21 -2.03 5.36 4.23
N ARG A 22 -1.03 4.73 3.60
CA ARG A 22 0.02 5.39 2.83
C ARG A 22 -0.01 4.84 1.42
N SER A 23 -0.66 5.57 0.53
CA SER A 23 -0.89 5.11 -0.84
C SER A 23 0.35 5.31 -1.71
N ILE A 24 0.71 4.26 -2.44
CA ILE A 24 1.71 4.27 -3.51
C ILE A 24 1.03 4.65 -4.83
N LEU A 25 -0.15 4.07 -5.07
CA LEU A 25 -0.97 4.34 -6.24
C LEU A 25 -2.40 4.58 -5.80
N LEU A 26 -2.99 5.65 -6.31
CA LEU A 26 -4.42 5.93 -6.21
C LEU A 26 -4.92 6.26 -7.61
N ARG A 27 -5.96 5.54 -8.05
CA ARG A 27 -6.61 5.88 -9.31
C ARG A 27 -7.45 7.15 -9.14
N GLY A 28 -7.25 8.13 -10.01
CA GLY A 28 -7.97 9.39 -9.94
C GLY A 28 -9.48 9.29 -10.17
N GLY A 29 -10.18 10.34 -9.75
CA GLY A 29 -11.61 10.54 -9.94
C GLY A 29 -12.39 10.62 -8.62
N TYR A 30 -13.67 11.02 -8.73
CA TYR A 30 -14.55 11.21 -7.58
C TYR A 30 -15.14 9.89 -7.08
N GLY A 31 -15.33 9.76 -5.76
CA GLY A 31 -16.03 8.64 -5.13
C GLY A 31 -15.10 7.51 -4.68
N PRO A 32 -15.64 6.29 -4.46
CA PRO A 32 -14.84 5.15 -4.02
C PRO A 32 -13.83 4.74 -5.10
N ARG A 33 -12.56 4.60 -4.72
CA ARG A 33 -11.45 4.24 -5.62
C ARG A 33 -10.59 3.17 -5.00
N PHE A 34 -10.11 2.26 -5.83
CA PHE A 34 -9.02 1.38 -5.47
C PHE A 34 -7.72 2.17 -5.36
N ALA A 35 -6.99 1.87 -4.29
CA ALA A 35 -5.62 2.28 -4.07
C ALA A 35 -4.80 1.08 -3.58
N CYS A 36 -3.49 1.16 -3.75
CA CYS A 36 -2.57 0.24 -3.12
C CYS A 36 -1.47 0.98 -2.38
N GLY A 37 -0.97 0.36 -1.31
CA GLY A 37 0.04 0.95 -0.45
C GLY A 37 0.10 0.27 0.90
N PHE A 38 0.57 0.99 1.90
CA PHE A 38 0.70 0.48 3.26
C PHE A 38 -0.53 0.86 4.09
N TYR A 39 -1.06 -0.10 4.84
CA TYR A 39 -2.21 0.08 5.73
C TYR A 39 -1.85 -0.33 7.16
N CYS A 40 -2.25 0.50 8.11
CA CYS A 40 -2.18 0.23 9.54
C CYS A 40 -3.59 0.20 10.12
N ASN A 41 -3.89 -0.81 10.95
CA ASN A 41 -5.19 -0.99 11.60
C ASN A 41 -5.25 -0.38 13.01
N GLY A 42 -4.82 0.87 13.16
CA GLY A 42 -4.86 1.57 14.45
C GLY A 42 -3.76 1.20 15.43
N GLY A 43 -3.99 1.50 16.71
CA GLY A 43 -3.09 1.14 17.80
C GLY A 43 -1.72 1.84 17.82
N GLY A 44 -1.56 2.99 17.15
CA GLY A 44 -0.27 3.70 17.09
C GLY A 44 0.59 3.36 15.88
N CYS A 45 0.13 2.44 15.03
CA CYS A 45 0.81 2.02 13.79
C CYS A 45 2.22 1.48 13.97
N ASP A 46 2.36 0.49 14.85
CA ASP A 46 3.62 -0.25 15.01
C ASP A 46 3.89 -1.21 13.86
N THR A 47 2.83 -1.65 13.16
CA THR A 47 2.91 -2.60 12.04
C THR A 47 1.98 -2.23 10.89
N TYR A 48 2.32 -2.71 9.70
CA TYR A 48 1.68 -2.38 8.44
C TYR A 48 1.49 -3.61 7.55
N LEU A 49 0.45 -3.57 6.75
CA LEU A 49 0.20 -4.46 5.63
C LEU A 49 0.46 -3.74 4.32
N PHE A 50 1.11 -4.39 3.37
CA PHE A 50 0.99 -3.99 1.97
C PHE A 50 -0.35 -4.50 1.43
N ALA A 51 -1.22 -3.59 1.03
CA ALA A 51 -2.64 -3.86 0.81
C ALA A 51 -3.19 -3.16 -0.43
N ILE A 52 -4.27 -3.74 -0.96
CA ILE A 52 -5.22 -3.07 -1.84
C ILE A 52 -6.43 -2.70 -0.98
N PHE A 53 -6.82 -1.43 -1.04
CA PHE A 53 -7.93 -0.90 -0.26
C PHE A 53 -8.79 0.05 -1.08
N ILE A 54 -10.05 0.18 -0.68
CA ILE A 54 -10.99 1.14 -1.22
C ILE A 54 -11.00 2.36 -0.31
N VAL A 55 -10.86 3.55 -0.89
CA VAL A 55 -10.93 4.85 -0.20
C VAL A 55 -11.80 5.82 -0.97
N GLN A 56 -12.40 6.79 -0.29
CA GLN A 56 -13.12 7.87 -0.95
C GLN A 56 -12.16 8.92 -1.49
N ALA A 57 -12.12 9.12 -2.80
CA ALA A 57 -11.27 10.10 -3.45
C ALA A 57 -12.05 11.32 -3.98
N ASN A 58 -11.38 12.46 -4.05
CA ASN A 58 -11.88 13.66 -4.73
C ASN A 58 -11.37 13.72 -6.20
N GLY A 59 -11.88 14.68 -6.97
CA GLY A 59 -11.50 14.85 -8.38
C GLY A 59 -10.00 15.10 -8.62
N GLY A 60 -9.25 15.53 -7.60
CA GLY A 60 -7.81 15.76 -7.65
C GLY A 60 -6.96 14.56 -7.21
N SER A 61 -7.53 13.36 -7.08
CA SER A 61 -6.83 12.18 -6.56
C SER A 61 -6.33 12.35 -5.13
N GLY A 62 -7.02 13.15 -4.32
CA GLY A 62 -6.82 13.21 -2.88
C GLY A 62 -7.77 12.27 -2.14
N ILE A 63 -7.27 11.55 -1.14
CA ILE A 63 -8.10 10.73 -0.25
C ILE A 63 -8.84 11.64 0.72
N THR A 64 -10.15 11.41 0.86
CA THR A 64 -11.04 12.14 1.76
C THR A 64 -11.32 11.32 3.01
N LEU A 65 -11.62 12.00 4.11
CA LEU A 65 -11.92 11.39 5.41
C LEU A 65 -13.40 11.04 5.59
N LYS A 66 -14.19 11.03 4.51
CA LYS A 66 -15.64 10.82 4.57
C LYS A 66 -16.00 9.40 5.01
N GLU A 67 -15.20 8.41 4.62
CA GLU A 67 -15.39 7.00 4.94
C GLU A 67 -14.07 6.37 5.34
N LEU A 68 -14.16 5.29 6.11
CA LEU A 68 -13.02 4.50 6.53
C LEU A 68 -12.47 3.69 5.34
N PRO A 69 -11.14 3.42 5.31
CA PRO A 69 -10.56 2.60 4.27
C PRO A 69 -11.05 1.15 4.41
N GLN A 70 -11.39 0.52 3.29
CA GLN A 70 -11.77 -0.89 3.27
C GLN A 70 -10.66 -1.73 2.64
N VAL A 71 -9.95 -2.51 3.44
CA VAL A 71 -8.94 -3.45 2.94
C VAL A 71 -9.61 -4.65 2.28
N VAL A 72 -9.37 -4.84 0.99
CA VAL A 72 -9.93 -5.97 0.23
C VAL A 72 -8.91 -7.09 0.03
N TRP A 73 -7.62 -6.76 -0.02
CA TRP A 73 -6.53 -7.73 -0.17
C TRP A 73 -5.25 -7.22 0.50
N SER A 74 -4.39 -8.14 0.95
CA SER A 74 -3.04 -7.78 1.40
C SER A 74 -2.06 -8.93 1.26
N ALA A 75 -0.81 -8.58 0.94
CA ALA A 75 0.25 -9.54 0.61
C ALA A 75 0.77 -10.30 1.84
N ASN A 76 0.86 -9.62 2.98
CA ASN A 76 1.63 -10.06 4.14
C ASN A 76 0.75 -10.17 5.41
N ARG A 77 -0.48 -10.68 5.29
CA ARG A 77 -1.43 -10.81 6.43
C ARG A 77 -0.84 -11.51 7.65
N ASN A 78 -0.04 -12.55 7.42
CA ASN A 78 0.54 -13.37 8.47
C ASN A 78 1.88 -12.82 8.99
N HIS A 79 2.46 -11.83 8.29
CA HIS A 79 3.76 -11.24 8.62
C HIS A 79 3.70 -9.72 8.41
N PRO A 80 3.01 -8.96 9.29
CA PRO A 80 3.01 -7.50 9.24
C PRO A 80 4.44 -6.93 9.33
N ILE A 81 4.72 -5.89 8.54
CA ILE A 81 6.02 -5.20 8.48
C ILE A 81 6.04 -3.97 9.37
N LYS A 82 7.21 -3.44 9.71
CA LYS A 82 7.36 -2.23 10.54
C LYS A 82 7.49 -0.95 9.70
N GLU A 83 7.52 0.18 10.40
CA GLU A 83 7.92 1.47 9.82
C GLU A 83 9.30 1.34 9.15
N ASN A 84 9.50 2.06 8.04
CA ASN A 84 10.67 2.02 7.15
C ASN A 84 10.88 0.74 6.35
N ALA A 85 9.94 -0.22 6.40
CA ALA A 85 9.90 -1.32 5.44
C ALA A 85 9.79 -0.82 3.99
N THR A 86 10.23 -1.64 3.04
CA THR A 86 10.32 -1.25 1.63
C THR A 86 9.55 -2.18 0.71
N LEU A 87 8.90 -1.60 -0.29
CA LEU A 87 8.38 -2.30 -1.45
C LEU A 87 9.27 -1.96 -2.64
N GLU A 88 9.82 -2.97 -3.31
CA GLU A 88 10.76 -2.80 -4.42
C GLU A 88 10.23 -3.49 -5.67
N LEU A 89 10.09 -2.73 -6.76
CA LEU A 89 9.99 -3.28 -8.10
C LEU A 89 11.41 -3.42 -8.67
N THR A 90 11.88 -4.66 -8.73
CA THR A 90 13.21 -5.03 -9.21
C THR A 90 13.33 -4.85 -10.73
N ARG A 91 14.57 -4.79 -11.23
CA ARG A 91 14.84 -4.68 -12.68
C ARG A 91 14.32 -5.88 -13.47
N ASP A 92 14.25 -7.04 -12.83
CA ASP A 92 13.76 -8.28 -13.43
C ASP A 92 12.23 -8.42 -13.38
N GLY A 93 11.50 -7.40 -12.88
CA GLY A 93 10.03 -7.39 -12.86
C GLY A 93 9.40 -8.09 -11.66
N ASP A 94 10.17 -8.37 -10.61
CA ASP A 94 9.64 -8.89 -9.34
C ASP A 94 9.27 -7.76 -8.38
N LEU A 95 8.12 -7.88 -7.71
CA LEU A 95 7.69 -6.97 -6.66
C LEU A 95 7.97 -7.61 -5.30
N VAL A 96 8.89 -7.04 -4.54
CA VAL A 96 9.42 -7.61 -3.30
C VAL A 96 9.11 -6.69 -2.12
N LEU A 97 8.50 -7.24 -1.08
CA LEU A 97 8.26 -6.58 0.20
C LEU A 97 9.32 -7.02 1.21
N LYS A 98 10.07 -6.06 1.74
CA LYS A 98 11.11 -6.28 2.76
C LYS A 98 10.77 -5.51 4.03
N ASP A 99 10.94 -6.13 5.18
CA ASP A 99 10.85 -5.42 6.47
C ASP A 99 12.09 -4.53 6.68
N VAL A 100 12.08 -3.74 7.76
CA VAL A 100 13.13 -2.74 8.08
C VAL A 100 14.52 -3.35 8.25
N ASP A 101 14.62 -4.63 8.62
CA ASP A 101 15.86 -5.38 8.75
C ASP A 101 16.33 -6.03 7.43
N ASN A 102 15.65 -5.71 6.32
CA ASN A 102 15.81 -6.31 4.98
C ASN A 102 15.33 -7.76 4.84
N THR A 103 14.65 -8.33 5.84
CA THR A 103 14.02 -9.64 5.70
C THR A 103 12.95 -9.58 4.62
N VAL A 104 13.02 -10.48 3.63
CA VAL A 104 11.99 -10.60 2.60
C VAL A 104 10.75 -11.25 3.20
N VAL A 105 9.66 -10.50 3.26
CA VAL A 105 8.39 -10.94 3.85
C VAL A 105 7.43 -11.48 2.80
N TRP A 106 7.48 -10.93 1.59
CA TRP A 106 6.65 -11.37 0.47
C TRP A 106 7.29 -11.02 -0.87
N SER A 107 7.03 -11.82 -1.91
CA SER A 107 7.39 -11.52 -3.30
C SER A 107 6.29 -12.05 -4.23
N SER A 108 6.08 -11.35 -5.35
CA SER A 108 5.20 -11.83 -6.43
C SER A 108 5.74 -13.04 -7.18
N ASN A 109 7.04 -13.36 -7.04
CA ASN A 109 7.74 -14.42 -7.76
C ASN A 109 7.60 -14.30 -9.29
N THR A 110 7.70 -13.08 -9.80
CA THR A 110 7.55 -12.71 -11.22
C THR A 110 8.85 -12.36 -11.90
N SER A 111 10.00 -12.55 -11.24
CA SER A 111 11.32 -12.34 -11.85
C SER A 111 11.44 -13.03 -13.20
N ARG A 112 11.77 -12.25 -14.23
CA ARG A 112 11.93 -12.65 -15.64
C ARG A 112 10.70 -13.32 -16.27
N LYS A 113 9.52 -13.19 -15.65
CA LYS A 113 8.25 -13.61 -16.22
C LYS A 113 7.63 -12.45 -16.99
N SER A 114 6.96 -12.76 -18.10
CA SER A 114 6.24 -11.75 -18.88
C SER A 114 5.03 -11.24 -18.08
N VAL A 115 4.86 -9.92 -18.04
CA VAL A 115 3.69 -9.27 -17.45
C VAL A 115 2.78 -8.85 -18.60
N VAL A 116 1.60 -9.47 -18.71
CA VAL A 116 0.62 -9.18 -19.78
C VAL A 116 -0.08 -7.83 -19.53
N GLY A 117 -0.01 -7.31 -18.30
CA GLY A 117 -0.52 -6.01 -17.90
C GLY A 117 -1.13 -6.05 -16.51
N LEU A 118 -1.28 -4.88 -15.88
CA LEU A 118 -2.08 -4.69 -14.68
C LEU A 118 -3.11 -3.60 -14.96
N ASN A 119 -4.39 -3.97 -14.99
CA ASN A 119 -5.49 -3.03 -15.15
C ASN A 119 -6.36 -3.02 -13.90
N LEU A 120 -6.35 -1.91 -13.16
CA LEU A 120 -7.25 -1.67 -12.04
C LEU A 120 -8.48 -0.89 -12.58
N THR A 121 -9.40 -1.61 -13.23
CA THR A 121 -10.68 -1.04 -13.72
C THR A 121 -11.70 -0.85 -12.62
#